data_AF-K1UB08-F1
#
_entry.id   AF-K1UB08-F1
#
_cell.length_a   1.000
_cell.length_b   1.000
_cell.length_c   1.000
_cell.angle_alpha   90.00
_cell.angle_beta   90.00
_cell.angle_gamma   90.00
#
_symmetry.space_group_name_H-M   'P 1'
#
loop_
_entity.id
_entity.type
_entity.pdbx_description
1 polymer ?
#
loop_
_entity_poly.entity_id
_entity_poly.type
_entity_poly.pdbx_seq_one_letter_code
_entity_poly.pdbx_strand_id
1 'polypeptide(L)'
;MLYSKGCFRIVQTPPFYCDYTRCLELLESSDSGERREELVHILSRGKFLKSADQPIFDSFKADLERRLEPSLTSELTQAFDEEDYVSVCSLADAVFHIDPLNELALSYLIRSLLRLKKTDDGPSPLSGLRFRVRGRER
;
A
#
# COMPACT_ATOMS: atom_id res chain seq x y z
N MET A 1 23.05 16.02 -8.88
CA MET A 1 22.64 17.16 -8.01
C MET A 1 23.22 18.43 -8.61
N LEU A 2 22.38 19.40 -8.94
CA LEU A 2 22.80 20.67 -9.56
C LEU A 2 22.65 21.79 -8.55
N TYR A 3 23.73 22.53 -8.28
CA TYR A 3 23.67 23.74 -7.46
C TYR A 3 23.52 24.95 -8.36
N SER A 4 22.48 25.77 -8.14
CA SER A 4 22.27 27.00 -8.89
C SER A 4 21.59 28.04 -8.01
N LYS A 5 22.14 29.25 -7.98
CA LYS A 5 21.61 30.42 -7.26
C LYS A 5 21.28 30.16 -5.78
N GLY A 6 22.16 29.48 -5.03
CA GLY A 6 21.91 29.21 -3.61
C GLY A 6 21.07 27.97 -3.32
N CYS A 7 20.51 27.32 -4.35
CA CYS A 7 19.63 26.17 -4.20
C CYS A 7 20.26 24.90 -4.76
N PHE A 8 19.99 23.77 -4.11
CA PHE A 8 20.29 22.45 -4.62
C PHE A 8 19.06 21.86 -5.30
N ARG A 9 19.23 21.42 -6.56
CA ARG A 9 18.21 20.72 -7.33
C ARG A 9 18.65 19.26 -7.50
N ILE A 10 17.78 18.34 -7.11
CA ILE A 10 17.91 16.94 -7.48
C ILE A 10 17.21 16.77 -8.82
N VAL A 11 17.93 16.28 -9.82
CA VAL A 11 17.40 15.92 -11.13
C VAL A 11 17.48 14.40 -11.20
N GLN A 12 16.35 13.76 -11.48
CA GLN A 12 16.28 12.32 -11.67
C GLN A 12 16.69 12.03 -13.11
N THR A 13 17.77 11.28 -13.30
CA THR A 13 18.23 10.80 -14.60
C THR A 13 18.35 9.28 -14.55
N PRO A 14 17.88 8.53 -15.56
CA PRO A 14 18.00 7.08 -15.57
C PRO A 14 19.47 6.62 -15.45
N PRO A 15 19.76 5.51 -14.75
CA PRO A 15 18.84 4.66 -13.99
C PRO A 15 18.64 5.21 -12.55
N PHE A 16 17.48 5.79 -12.28
CA PHE A 16 17.10 6.28 -10.96
C PHE A 16 15.73 5.72 -10.62
N TYR A 17 15.62 5.14 -9.42
CA TYR A 17 14.38 4.56 -8.93
C TYR A 17 13.95 5.28 -7.65
N CYS A 18 12.69 5.73 -7.64
CA CYS A 18 12.07 6.35 -6.48
C CYS A 18 10.64 5.83 -6.33
N ASP A 19 10.38 5.18 -5.20
CA ASP A 19 9.06 4.63 -4.87
C ASP A 19 7.94 5.66 -4.96
N TYR A 20 8.24 6.91 -4.62
CA TYR A 20 7.24 7.98 -4.65
C TYR A 20 6.82 8.34 -6.07
N THR A 21 7.78 8.65 -6.95
CA THR A 21 7.46 8.98 -8.35
C THR A 21 6.85 7.78 -9.05
N ARG A 22 7.32 6.57 -8.73
CA ARG A 22 6.75 5.34 -9.27
C ARG A 22 5.30 5.15 -8.85
N CYS A 23 4.94 5.34 -7.57
CA CYS A 23 3.56 5.28 -7.12
C CYS A 23 2.65 6.29 -7.82
N LEU A 24 3.13 7.51 -8.09
CA LEU A 24 2.36 8.50 -8.85
C LEU A 24 2.15 8.05 -10.31
N GLU A 25 3.17 7.53 -10.98
CA GLU A 25 3.05 6.97 -12.32
C GLU A 25 2.08 5.78 -12.37
N LEU A 26 2.09 4.92 -11.35
CA LEU A 26 1.16 3.79 -11.24
C LEU A 26 -0.28 4.26 -11.00
N LEU A 27 -0.48 5.33 -10.23
CA LEU A 27 -1.81 5.94 -10.07
C LEU A 27 -2.35 6.58 -11.36
N GLU A 28 -1.46 6.99 -12.27
CA GLU A 28 -1.82 7.67 -13.52
C GLU A 28 -1.90 6.73 -14.73
N SER A 29 -1.29 5.54 -14.64
CA SER A 29 -1.35 4.53 -15.70
C SER A 29 -2.70 3.79 -15.72
N SER A 30 -3.06 3.22 -16.87
CA SER A 30 -4.37 2.58 -17.10
C SER A 30 -4.34 1.04 -17.04
N ASP A 31 -3.16 0.42 -16.88
CA ASP A 31 -3.00 -1.04 -16.91
C ASP A 31 -3.14 -1.68 -15.52
N SER A 32 -4.33 -2.19 -15.16
CA SER A 32 -4.68 -2.51 -13.76
C SER A 32 -3.88 -3.68 -13.15
N GLY A 33 -3.48 -4.66 -13.93
CA GLY A 33 -2.82 -5.88 -13.44
C GLY A 33 -1.42 -5.63 -12.89
N GLU A 34 -0.51 -5.14 -13.74
CA GLU A 34 0.87 -4.82 -13.35
C GLU A 34 0.93 -3.70 -12.30
N ARG A 35 0.00 -2.73 -12.41
CA ARG A 35 -0.15 -1.65 -11.42
C ARG A 35 -0.37 -2.19 -10.02
N ARG A 36 -1.25 -3.19 -9.87
CA ARG A 36 -1.65 -3.73 -8.57
C ARG A 36 -0.50 -4.40 -7.85
N GLU A 37 0.23 -5.29 -8.52
CA GLU A 37 1.38 -5.99 -7.94
C GLU A 37 2.46 -5.00 -7.49
N GLU A 38 2.78 -4.02 -8.33
CA GLU A 38 3.83 -3.06 -8.01
C GLU A 38 3.41 -2.09 -6.90
N LEU A 39 2.15 -1.66 -6.85
CA LEU A 39 1.60 -0.88 -5.74
C LEU A 39 1.67 -1.65 -4.41
N VAL A 40 1.23 -2.90 -4.40
CA VAL A 40 1.31 -3.76 -3.20
C VAL A 40 2.77 -3.96 -2.79
N HIS A 41 3.68 -4.15 -3.75
CA HIS A 41 5.11 -4.29 -3.46
C HIS A 41 5.72 -3.02 -2.83
N ILE A 42 5.32 -1.83 -3.30
CA ILE A 42 5.79 -0.58 -2.70
C ILE A 42 5.18 -0.38 -1.32
N LEU A 43 3.87 -0.59 -1.17
CA LEU A 43 3.14 -0.33 0.07
C LEU A 43 3.49 -1.33 1.17
N SER A 44 3.70 -2.61 0.85
CA SER A 44 4.06 -3.65 1.84
C SER A 44 5.37 -3.38 2.60
N ARG A 45 6.23 -2.49 2.09
CA ARG A 45 7.43 -2.02 2.80
C ARG A 45 7.12 -1.05 3.94
N GLY A 46 5.90 -0.54 4.00
CA GLY A 46 5.34 0.27 5.07
C GLY A 46 5.07 1.72 4.68
N LYS A 47 4.86 2.57 5.69
CA LYS A 47 4.46 3.97 5.50
C LYS A 47 5.53 4.79 4.77
N PHE A 48 5.07 5.64 3.83
CA PHE A 48 5.93 6.62 3.18
C PHE A 48 6.55 7.57 4.20
N LEU A 49 7.85 7.85 4.03
CA LEU A 49 8.57 8.84 4.83
C LEU A 49 8.43 8.62 6.35
N LYS A 50 8.34 7.35 6.79
CA LYS A 50 8.15 6.97 8.20
C LYS A 50 9.20 7.54 9.16
N SER A 51 10.43 7.76 8.68
CA SER A 51 11.53 8.33 9.47
C SER A 51 11.69 9.84 9.32
N ALA A 52 10.87 10.47 8.46
CA ALA A 52 10.87 11.90 8.23
C ALA A 52 9.61 12.50 8.87
N ASP A 53 9.69 12.76 10.18
CA ASP A 53 8.63 13.38 11.00
C ASP A 53 8.66 14.92 10.92
N GLN A 54 9.22 15.48 9.85
CA GLN A 54 9.22 16.93 9.67
C GLN A 54 7.85 17.38 9.13
N PRO A 55 7.22 18.41 9.72
CA PRO A 55 5.89 18.88 9.32
C PRO A 55 5.76 19.27 7.85
N ILE A 56 6.88 19.65 7.22
CA ILE A 56 6.93 20.01 5.80
C ILE A 56 6.54 18.85 4.87
N PHE A 57 6.61 17.61 5.35
CA PHE A 57 6.22 16.42 4.58
C PHE A 57 4.79 15.95 4.87
N ASP A 58 4.09 16.54 5.85
CA ASP A 58 2.79 16.03 6.29
C ASP A 58 1.69 16.28 5.26
N SER A 59 1.63 17.48 4.67
CA SER A 59 0.68 17.78 3.59
C SER A 59 0.88 16.85 2.40
N PHE A 60 2.14 16.61 2.06
CA PHE A 60 2.55 15.76 0.97
C PHE A 60 2.20 14.27 1.19
N LYS A 61 2.40 13.76 2.41
CA LYS A 61 1.94 12.41 2.81
C LYS A 61 0.42 12.31 2.68
N ALA A 62 -0.30 13.28 3.24
CA ALA A 62 -1.75 13.30 3.22
C ALA A 62 -2.32 13.35 1.79
N ASP A 63 -1.70 14.11 0.88
CA ASP A 63 -2.10 14.18 -0.53
C ASP A 63 -1.93 12.84 -1.25
N LEU A 64 -0.82 12.14 -0.99
CA LEU A 64 -0.56 10.82 -1.56
C LEU A 64 -1.56 9.78 -1.01
N GLU A 65 -1.73 9.73 0.31
CA GLU A 65 -2.64 8.82 1.00
C GLU A 65 -4.08 9.01 0.49
N ARG A 66 -4.53 10.27 0.32
CA ARG A 66 -5.86 10.60 -0.22
C ARG A 66 -6.08 10.10 -1.65
N ARG A 67 -5.03 9.98 -2.47
CA ARG A 67 -5.11 9.43 -3.83
C ARG A 67 -5.07 7.90 -3.83
N LEU A 68 -4.24 7.31 -2.98
CA LEU A 68 -4.03 5.86 -2.91
C LEU A 68 -5.21 5.12 -2.28
N GLU A 69 -5.75 5.64 -1.18
CA GLU A 69 -6.83 5.00 -0.43
C GLU A 69 -8.04 4.60 -1.31
N PRO A 70 -8.64 5.49 -2.12
CA PRO A 70 -9.77 5.09 -2.98
C PRO A 70 -9.36 4.10 -4.07
N SER A 71 -8.15 4.23 -4.63
CA SER A 71 -7.65 3.32 -5.67
C SER A 71 -7.49 1.90 -5.13
N LEU A 72 -6.86 1.76 -3.95
CA LEU A 72 -6.66 0.46 -3.32
C LEU A 72 -7.97 -0.15 -2.84
N THR A 73 -8.88 0.68 -2.31
CA THR A 73 -10.21 0.23 -1.88
C THR A 73 -11.04 -0.31 -3.05
N SER A 74 -10.93 0.32 -4.22
CA SER A 74 -11.56 -0.15 -5.45
C SER A 74 -10.99 -1.50 -5.89
N GLU A 75 -9.67 -1.62 -5.98
CA GLU A 75 -9.00 -2.88 -6.36
C GLU A 75 -9.30 -4.00 -5.35
N LEU A 76 -9.37 -3.68 -4.05
CA LEU A 76 -9.70 -4.63 -2.99
C LEU A 76 -11.12 -5.17 -3.13
N THR A 77 -12.07 -4.30 -3.47
CA THR A 77 -13.46 -4.70 -3.72
C THR A 77 -13.54 -5.58 -4.96
N GLN A 78 -12.86 -5.18 -6.05
CA GLN A 78 -12.81 -5.97 -7.28
C GLN A 78 -12.19 -7.35 -7.07
N ALA A 79 -11.05 -7.45 -6.38
CA ALA A 79 -10.42 -8.73 -6.09
C ALA A 79 -11.31 -9.65 -5.24
N PHE A 80 -12.12 -9.07 -4.35
CA PHE A 80 -13.08 -9.83 -3.57
C PHE A 80 -14.23 -10.38 -4.43
N ASP A 81 -14.74 -9.58 -5.37
CA ASP A 81 -15.78 -9.99 -6.31
C ASP A 81 -15.27 -11.04 -7.31
N GLU A 82 -13.99 -11.01 -7.65
CA GLU A 82 -13.28 -12.02 -8.46
C GLU A 82 -12.92 -13.30 -7.68
N GLU A 83 -13.26 -13.36 -6.38
CA GLU A 83 -12.89 -14.45 -5.46
C GLU A 83 -11.38 -14.67 -5.28
N ASP A 84 -10.55 -13.70 -5.67
CA ASP A 84 -9.10 -13.72 -5.43
C ASP A 84 -8.78 -13.30 -3.99
N TYR A 85 -9.08 -14.20 -3.06
CA TYR A 85 -8.91 -13.97 -1.63
C TYR A 85 -7.45 -13.76 -1.21
N VAL A 86 -6.49 -14.24 -1.99
CA VAL A 86 -5.05 -14.02 -1.71
C VAL A 86 -4.70 -12.57 -1.98
N SER A 87 -5.11 -12.03 -3.14
CA SER A 87 -4.93 -10.62 -3.47
C SER A 87 -5.68 -9.70 -2.51
N VAL A 88 -6.88 -10.09 -2.06
CA VAL A 88 -7.63 -9.32 -1.04
C VAL A 88 -6.82 -9.18 0.25
N CYS A 89 -6.15 -10.24 0.71
CA CYS A 89 -5.31 -10.17 1.90
C CYS A 89 -4.15 -9.18 1.75
N SER A 90 -3.46 -9.22 0.61
CA SER A 90 -2.34 -8.33 0.32
C SER A 90 -2.76 -6.87 0.16
N LEU A 91 -3.90 -6.63 -0.51
CA LEU A 91 -4.47 -5.30 -0.68
C LEU A 91 -4.96 -4.72 0.65
N ALA A 92 -5.58 -5.54 1.52
CA ALA A 92 -6.00 -5.09 2.84
C ALA A 92 -4.80 -4.64 3.70
N ASP A 93 -3.69 -5.37 3.66
CA ASP A 93 -2.46 -4.98 4.38
C ASP A 93 -1.89 -3.65 3.85
N ALA A 94 -1.89 -3.46 2.53
CA ALA A 94 -1.50 -2.20 1.90
C ALA A 94 -2.41 -1.03 2.33
N VAL A 95 -3.73 -1.25 2.42
CA VAL A 95 -4.67 -0.25 2.94
C VAL A 95 -4.38 0.09 4.41
N PHE A 96 -4.06 -0.89 5.26
CA PHE A 96 -3.74 -0.64 6.68
C PHE A 96 -2.46 0.16 6.90
N HIS A 97 -1.54 0.18 5.94
CA HIS A 97 -0.39 1.07 6.00
C HIS A 97 -0.80 2.54 5.83
N ILE A 98 -1.84 2.81 5.04
CA ILE A 98 -2.42 4.14 4.88
C ILE A 98 -3.33 4.42 6.08
N ASP A 99 -4.46 3.73 6.14
CA ASP A 99 -5.44 3.83 7.21
C ASP A 99 -5.56 2.51 8.00
N PRO A 100 -4.95 2.44 9.20
CA PRO A 100 -5.03 1.25 10.04
C PRO A 100 -6.42 0.97 10.61
N LEU A 101 -7.36 1.91 10.50
CA LEU A 101 -8.73 1.80 11.02
C LEU A 101 -9.77 1.56 9.91
N ASN A 102 -9.34 1.27 8.69
CA ASN A 102 -10.24 1.07 7.57
C ASN A 102 -11.14 -0.17 7.77
N GLU A 103 -12.42 0.08 8.12
CA GLU A 103 -13.39 -0.96 8.45
C GLU A 103 -13.73 -1.84 7.23
N LEU A 104 -13.73 -1.25 6.04
CA LEU A 104 -14.05 -1.96 4.81
C LEU A 104 -12.95 -2.99 4.49
N ALA A 105 -11.68 -2.59 4.54
CA ALA A 105 -10.55 -3.50 4.36
C ALA A 105 -10.55 -4.63 5.41
N LEU A 106 -10.86 -4.31 6.67
CA LEU A 106 -10.98 -5.28 7.75
C LEU A 106 -12.10 -6.30 7.47
N SER A 107 -13.26 -5.84 7.03
CA SER A 107 -14.40 -6.71 6.74
C SER A 107 -14.11 -7.70 5.61
N TYR A 108 -13.50 -7.24 4.52
CA TYR A 108 -13.15 -8.08 3.38
C TYR A 108 -12.02 -9.05 3.70
N LEU A 109 -11.03 -8.63 4.49
CA LEU A 109 -9.98 -9.51 4.96
C LEU A 109 -10.56 -10.66 5.79
N ILE A 110 -11.41 -10.37 6.79
CA ILE A 110 -12.01 -11.41 7.63
C ILE A 110 -12.81 -12.40 6.78
N ARG A 111 -13.63 -11.89 5.85
CA ARG A 111 -14.42 -12.73 4.94
C ARG A 111 -13.54 -13.61 4.04
N SER A 112 -12.46 -13.06 3.51
CA SER A 112 -11.50 -13.77 2.66
C SER A 112 -10.75 -14.85 3.41
N LEU A 113 -10.27 -14.54 4.63
CA LEU A 113 -9.62 -15.51 5.51
C LEU A 113 -10.55 -16.68 5.87
N LEU A 114 -11.83 -16.40 6.15
CA LEU A 114 -12.83 -17.44 6.41
C LEU A 114 -13.09 -18.33 5.19
N ARG A 115 -13.02 -17.77 3.98
CA ARG A 115 -13.17 -18.54 2.72
C ARG A 115 -11.95 -19.40 2.46
N LEU A 116 -10.74 -18.83 2.57
CA LEU A 116 -9.49 -19.56 2.42
C LEU A 116 -9.36 -20.72 3.42
N LYS A 117 -9.74 -20.51 4.68
CA LYS A 117 -9.74 -21.56 5.70
C LYS A 117 -10.75 -22.68 5.42
N LYS A 118 -11.83 -22.42 4.69
CA LYS A 118 -12.80 -23.46 4.29
C LYS A 118 -12.29 -24.30 3.12
N THR A 119 -11.38 -23.76 2.31
CA THR A 119 -10.77 -24.44 1.16
C THR A 119 -9.44 -25.12 1.48
N ASP A 120 -8.81 -24.76 2.60
CA ASP A 120 -7.46 -25.20 2.99
C ASP A 120 -7.52 -26.36 4.01
N ASP A 121 -7.51 -27.59 3.50
CA ASP A 121 -7.10 -28.82 4.20
C ASP A 121 -5.56 -29.00 4.15
N GLY A 122 -4.80 -27.92 3.91
CA GLY A 122 -3.34 -27.88 3.71
C GLY A 122 -2.61 -26.83 4.57
N PRO A 123 -1.27 -26.75 4.50
CA PRO A 123 -0.50 -25.84 5.34
C PRO A 123 -0.69 -24.39 4.90
N SER A 124 -1.36 -23.64 5.78
CA SER A 124 -1.82 -22.26 5.61
C SER A 124 -0.77 -21.27 5.06
N PRO A 125 -1.09 -20.44 4.04
CA PRO A 125 -0.22 -19.36 3.51
C PRO A 125 -0.03 -18.18 4.49
N LEU A 126 -0.50 -18.32 5.73
CA LEU A 126 -0.58 -17.30 6.77
C LEU A 126 0.75 -17.05 7.52
N SER A 127 1.85 -17.69 7.15
CA SER A 127 3.14 -17.51 7.85
C SER A 127 3.72 -16.09 7.73
N GLY A 128 3.24 -15.28 6.79
CA GLY A 128 3.72 -13.90 6.55
C GLY A 128 2.87 -12.79 7.18
N LEU A 129 1.60 -13.01 7.49
CA LEU A 129 0.66 -11.96 7.92
C LEU A 129 0.77 -11.70 9.43
N ARG A 130 1.92 -11.19 9.89
CA ARG A 130 2.05 -10.70 11.28
C ARG A 130 1.29 -9.39 11.42
N PHE A 131 0.02 -9.48 11.82
CA PHE A 131 -0.73 -8.36 12.38
C PHE A 131 0.04 -7.79 13.57
N ARG A 132 0.82 -6.73 13.33
CA ARG A 132 1.45 -5.94 14.37
C ARG A 132 0.41 -4.99 14.92
N VAL A 133 -0.51 -5.52 15.73
CA VAL A 133 -1.34 -4.74 16.63
C VAL A 133 -0.35 -3.98 17.54
N ARG A 134 -0.08 -2.71 17.22
CA ARG A 134 0.65 -1.82 18.12
C ARG A 134 -0.26 -1.57 19.31
N GLY A 135 -0.15 -2.45 20.30
CA GLY A 135 -0.58 -2.19 21.66
C GLY A 135 0.10 -0.90 22.11
N ARG A 136 -0.71 0.14 22.33
CA ARG A 136 -0.33 1.32 23.09
C ARG A 136 -0.10 0.83 24.52
N GLU A 137 1.15 0.62 24.91
CA GLU A 137 1.50 0.52 26.33
C GLU A 137 1.64 1.92 26.90
N ARG A 138 0.72 2.19 27.84
CA ARG A 138 0.73 3.14 28.97
C ARG A 138 0.51 4.62 28.66
#